data_AF-A0A2I2ZXY7-F1
#
_entry.id   AF-A0A2I2ZXY7-F1
#
_cell.length_a   1.000
_cell.length_b   1.000
_cell.length_c   1.000
_cell.angle_alpha   90.00
_cell.angle_beta   90.00
_cell.angle_gamma   90.00
#
_symmetry.space_group_name_H-M   'P 1'
#
loop_
_entity.id
_entity.type
_entity.pdbx_description
1 polymer ?
#
loop_
_entity_poly.entity_id
_entity_poly.type
_entity_poly.pdbx_seq_one_letter_code
_entity_poly.pdbx_strand_id
1 'polypeptide(L)'
;MHCAEAGKALIKFNHCEKYIYSFSVPQCCPLCQQDLGSRKLEDAPVSIANPFTNGHQEKCSFLLRPTQGTFLREYDGRSDLHVGITNTNGVVYNYSAHGVQRDREGWEESISIPLLQPNMYGIMEQWDKYLEDFSTSGAWLPH
;
A
#
# COMPACT_ATOMS: atom_id res chain seq x y z
N MET A 1 4.95 -17.35 6.16
CA MET A 1 5.16 -16.29 7.19
C MET A 1 5.38 -14.99 6.44
N HIS A 2 4.31 -14.28 6.08
CA HIS A 2 4.44 -12.94 5.50
C HIS A 2 4.71 -11.97 6.65
N CYS A 3 5.95 -11.47 6.69
CA CYS A 3 6.30 -10.42 7.63
C CYS A 3 5.53 -9.18 7.20
N ALA A 4 4.69 -8.62 8.07
CA ALA A 4 3.95 -7.39 7.78
C ALA A 4 4.96 -6.23 7.65
N GLU A 5 5.42 -5.99 6.43
CA GLU A 5 6.35 -4.91 6.07
C GLU A 5 5.65 -3.54 6.02
N ALA A 6 4.31 -3.56 5.98
CA ALA A 6 3.44 -2.40 6.05
C ALA A 6 3.69 -1.59 7.34
N GLY A 7 3.91 -0.28 7.19
CA GLY A 7 4.16 0.63 8.31
C GLY A 7 5.58 0.57 8.91
N LYS A 8 6.44 -0.39 8.52
CA LYS A 8 7.85 -0.39 8.95
C LYS A 8 8.61 0.69 8.18
N ALA A 9 9.34 1.55 8.88
CA ALA A 9 10.15 2.60 8.27
C ALA A 9 11.11 2.04 7.22
N LEU A 10 11.23 2.75 6.09
CA LEU A 10 12.16 2.41 5.02
C LEU A 10 13.46 3.18 5.23
N ILE A 11 14.58 2.56 4.91
CA ILE A 11 15.89 3.20 4.89
C ILE A 11 16.20 3.56 3.45
N LYS A 12 16.52 4.84 3.23
CA LYS A 12 16.98 5.38 1.96
C LYS A 12 18.47 5.70 2.05
N PHE A 13 19.25 5.24 1.09
CA PHE A 13 20.67 5.56 0.97
C PHE A 13 21.09 5.70 -0.50
N ASN A 14 22.18 6.42 -0.73
CA ASN A 14 22.75 6.62 -2.07
C ASN A 14 23.87 5.63 -2.36
N HIS A 15 23.86 4.97 -3.51
CA HIS A 15 25.00 4.22 -4.04
C HIS A 15 24.83 4.01 -5.55
N CYS A 16 25.90 3.80 -6.31
CA CYS A 16 25.80 3.59 -7.76
C CYS A 16 25.01 4.71 -8.48
N GLU A 17 25.13 5.95 -7.99
CA GLU A 17 24.37 7.12 -8.51
C GLU A 17 22.84 6.94 -8.46
N LYS A 18 22.36 6.06 -7.57
CA LYS A 18 20.93 5.75 -7.40
C LYS A 18 20.53 5.84 -5.93
N TYR A 19 19.27 6.18 -5.71
CA TYR A 19 18.61 5.98 -4.42
C TYR A 19 18.23 4.50 -4.30
N ILE A 20 18.68 3.88 -3.21
CA ILE A 20 18.35 2.50 -2.85
C ILE A 20 17.50 2.54 -1.58
N TYR A 21 16.44 1.73 -1.57
CA TYR A 21 15.47 1.65 -0.48
C TYR A 21 15.47 0.22 0.09
N SER A 22 15.51 0.09 1.42
CA SER A 22 15.53 -1.21 2.11
C SER A 22 14.96 -1.12 3.52
N PHE A 23 14.66 -2.25 4.16
CA PHE A 23 14.19 -2.28 5.57
C PHE A 23 15.32 -2.27 6.62
N SER A 24 16.56 -2.36 6.17
CA SER A 24 17.79 -2.30 6.96
C SER A 24 18.96 -1.91 6.05
N VAL A 25 20.02 -1.31 6.59
CA VAL A 25 21.24 -1.04 5.81
C VAL A 25 21.96 -2.37 5.58
N PRO A 26 22.10 -2.86 4.34
CA PRO A 26 22.85 -4.08 4.09
C PRO A 26 24.36 -3.83 4.27
N GLN A 27 25.14 -4.90 4.42
CA GLN A 27 26.61 -4.79 4.45
C GLN A 27 27.18 -4.45 3.06
N CYS A 28 26.65 -5.10 2.02
CA CYS A 28 27.04 -4.88 0.63
C CYS A 28 25.91 -4.24 -0.17
N CYS A 29 26.27 -3.43 -1.16
CA CYS A 29 25.31 -2.83 -2.09
C CYS A 29 24.60 -3.91 -2.91
N PRO A 30 23.25 -3.94 -2.99
CA PRO A 30 22.53 -4.95 -3.76
C PRO A 30 22.75 -4.84 -5.27
N LEU A 31 23.27 -3.71 -5.76
CA LEU A 31 23.48 -3.46 -7.20
C LEU A 31 24.89 -3.82 -7.68
N CYS A 32 25.93 -3.49 -6.91
CA CYS A 32 27.33 -3.70 -7.31
C CYS A 32 28.14 -4.60 -6.36
N GLN A 33 27.52 -5.06 -5.27
CA GLN A 33 28.11 -5.94 -4.24
C GLN A 33 29.32 -5.37 -3.48
N GLN A 34 29.65 -4.09 -3.68
CA GLN A 34 30.69 -3.40 -2.91
C GLN A 34 30.22 -3.10 -1.48
N ASP A 35 31.17 -3.03 -0.56
CA ASP A 35 30.92 -2.70 0.85
C ASP A 35 30.30 -1.30 0.99
N LEU A 36 29.29 -1.19 1.85
CA LEU A 36 28.59 0.07 2.10
C LEU A 36 29.26 0.92 3.19
N GLY A 37 30.36 0.43 3.79
CA GLY A 37 31.09 1.02 4.89
C GLY A 37 31.91 2.26 4.56
N SER A 38 32.14 3.07 5.59
CA SER A 38 32.84 4.37 5.57
C SER A 38 32.24 5.40 4.61
N ARG A 39 30.96 5.70 4.81
CA ARG A 39 30.28 6.83 4.18
C ARG A 39 30.56 8.12 4.94
N LYS A 40 30.72 9.22 4.20
CA LYS A 40 30.70 10.56 4.80
C LYS A 40 29.34 10.78 5.47
N LEU A 41 29.29 11.69 6.45
CA LEU A 41 28.03 12.01 7.14
C LEU A 41 26.93 12.49 6.18
N GLU A 42 27.31 13.14 5.07
CA GLU A 42 26.39 13.58 4.00
C GLU A 42 25.70 12.41 3.26
N ASP A 43 26.31 11.23 3.27
CA ASP A 43 25.83 10.01 2.62
C ASP A 43 25.23 8.99 3.61
N ALA A 44 24.95 9.45 4.84
CA ALA A 44 24.37 8.63 5.89
C ALA A 44 22.97 8.12 5.45
N PRO A 45 22.65 6.84 5.67
CA PRO A 45 21.32 6.32 5.44
C PRO A 45 20.28 7.06 6.27
N VAL A 46 19.15 7.41 5.66
CA VAL A 46 18.05 8.12 6.34
C VAL A 46 16.83 7.22 6.46
N SER A 47 16.18 7.27 7.61
CA SER A 47 14.87 6.63 7.82
C SER A 47 13.79 7.52 7.25
N ILE A 48 12.94 6.96 6.39
CA ILE A 48 11.77 7.61 5.79
C ILE A 48 10.51 6.84 6.16
N ALA A 49 9.38 7.54 6.12
CA ALA A 49 8.08 6.91 6.29
C ALA A 49 7.82 5.91 5.16
N ASN A 50 7.17 4.80 5.49
CA ASN A 50 6.72 3.84 4.50
C ASN A 50 5.46 4.39 3.82
N PRO A 51 5.43 4.55 2.49
CA PRO A 51 4.22 4.98 1.79
C PRO A 51 3.13 3.90 1.77
N PHE A 52 3.47 2.67 2.14
CA PHE A 52 2.56 1.52 2.19
C PHE A 52 2.07 1.29 3.62
N THR A 53 0.75 1.18 3.74
CA THR A 53 0.02 0.89 4.97
C THR A 53 -0.80 -0.38 4.80
N ASN A 54 -1.23 -0.93 5.93
CA ASN A 54 -2.21 -2.01 5.91
C ASN A 54 -3.59 -1.41 5.63
N GLY A 55 -4.08 -1.59 4.39
CA GLY A 55 -5.38 -1.09 3.96
C GLY A 55 -6.56 -1.56 4.84
N HIS A 56 -6.45 -2.72 5.47
CA HIS A 56 -7.47 -3.23 6.40
C HIS A 56 -7.47 -2.53 7.76
N GLN A 57 -6.51 -1.62 8.01
CA GLN A 57 -6.49 -0.74 9.19
C GLN A 57 -6.96 0.69 8.86
N GLU A 58 -7.13 0.99 7.56
CA GLU A 58 -7.49 2.31 7.06
C GLU A 58 -9.01 2.44 6.94
N LYS A 59 -9.56 3.58 7.36
CA LYS A 59 -11.01 3.82 7.36
C LYS A 59 -11.39 4.83 6.30
N CYS A 60 -12.42 4.49 5.52
CA CYS A 60 -12.99 5.39 4.51
C CYS A 60 -11.91 5.92 3.56
N SER A 61 -11.04 5.03 3.09
CA SER A 61 -9.88 5.35 2.26
C SER A 61 -10.02 4.72 0.89
N PHE A 62 -9.50 5.42 -0.11
CA PHE A 62 -9.17 4.84 -1.40
C PHE A 62 -7.83 4.12 -1.28
N LEU A 63 -7.81 2.85 -1.67
CA LEU A 63 -6.64 2.00 -1.65
C LEU A 63 -6.15 1.71 -3.06
N LEU A 64 -4.84 1.61 -3.20
CA LEU A 64 -4.15 1.26 -4.43
C LEU A 64 -3.09 0.20 -4.14
N ARG A 65 -3.06 -0.86 -4.95
CA ARG A 65 -2.02 -1.90 -4.93
C ARG A 65 -1.68 -2.36 -6.35
N PRO A 66 -0.54 -3.03 -6.58
CA PRO A 66 -0.33 -3.77 -7.82
C PRO A 66 -1.36 -4.89 -7.99
N THR A 67 -1.72 -5.20 -9.23
CA THR A 67 -2.52 -6.40 -9.53
C THR A 67 -1.75 -7.68 -9.20
N GLN A 68 -0.42 -7.68 -9.36
CA GLN A 68 0.46 -8.82 -9.07
C GLN A 68 1.59 -8.41 -8.13
N GLY A 69 1.83 -9.23 -7.10
CA GLY A 69 2.88 -8.98 -6.11
C GLY A 69 2.68 -7.69 -5.32
N THR A 70 3.80 -7.06 -4.92
CA THR A 70 3.83 -5.85 -4.11
C THR A 70 4.65 -4.74 -4.76
N PHE A 71 4.44 -3.50 -4.32
CA PHE A 71 5.17 -2.34 -4.83
C PHE A 71 6.68 -2.42 -4.61
N LEU A 72 7.12 -3.12 -3.56
CA LEU A 72 8.52 -3.18 -3.16
C LEU A 72 9.32 -4.29 -3.84
N ARG A 73 8.65 -5.31 -4.40
CA ARG A 73 9.31 -6.52 -4.88
C ARG A 73 9.03 -6.82 -6.35
N GLU A 74 7.77 -6.86 -6.76
CA GLU A 74 7.39 -7.32 -8.11
C GLU A 74 6.94 -6.20 -9.05
N TYR A 75 6.50 -5.05 -8.53
CA TYR A 75 5.97 -3.98 -9.37
C TYR A 75 7.06 -3.31 -10.23
N ASP A 76 6.97 -3.50 -11.54
CA ASP A 76 7.92 -2.99 -12.54
C ASP A 76 7.54 -1.61 -13.11
N GLY A 77 6.46 -1.00 -12.60
CA GLY A 77 5.91 0.25 -13.13
C GLY A 77 5.11 0.11 -14.42
N ARG A 78 4.90 -1.11 -14.92
CA ARG A 78 4.15 -1.40 -16.16
C ARG A 78 2.92 -2.27 -15.91
N SER A 79 2.96 -3.08 -14.86
CA SER A 79 1.83 -3.91 -14.45
C SER A 79 0.61 -3.05 -14.10
N ASP A 80 -0.59 -3.57 -14.34
CA ASP A 80 -1.82 -2.87 -13.97
C ASP A 80 -1.93 -2.69 -12.45
N LEU A 81 -2.63 -1.63 -12.05
CA LEU A 81 -2.94 -1.36 -10.66
C LEU A 81 -4.38 -1.76 -10.34
N HIS A 82 -4.59 -2.21 -9.12
CA HIS A 82 -5.90 -2.54 -8.58
C HIS A 82 -6.29 -1.58 -7.47
N VAL A 83 -7.58 -1.23 -7.43
CA VAL A 83 -8.11 -0.20 -6.53
C VAL A 83 -9.28 -0.72 -5.72
N GLY A 84 -9.41 -0.19 -4.51
CA GLY A 84 -10.47 -0.57 -3.59
C GLY A 84 -10.81 0.59 -2.67
N ILE A 85 -11.94 0.46 -1.98
CA ILE A 85 -12.41 1.46 -1.03
C ILE A 85 -12.70 0.76 0.30
N THR A 86 -12.16 1.29 1.40
CA THR A 86 -12.38 0.70 2.73
C THR A 86 -13.66 1.20 3.37
N ASN A 87 -14.39 0.30 4.00
CA ASN A 87 -15.39 0.67 5.00
C ASN A 87 -14.72 0.98 6.35
N THR A 88 -15.50 1.38 7.35
CA THR A 88 -14.95 1.76 8.67
C THR A 88 -14.36 0.60 9.47
N ASN A 89 -14.60 -0.64 9.04
CA ASN A 89 -14.16 -1.88 9.67
C ASN A 89 -12.98 -2.54 8.94
N GLY A 90 -12.41 -1.89 7.92
CA GLY A 90 -11.27 -2.41 7.16
C GLY A 90 -11.62 -3.46 6.10
N VAL A 91 -12.89 -3.66 5.77
CA VAL A 91 -13.29 -4.44 4.59
C VAL A 91 -13.06 -3.59 3.34
N VAL A 92 -12.40 -4.18 2.34
CA VAL A 92 -12.09 -3.48 1.09
C VAL A 92 -13.06 -3.91 0.00
N TYR A 93 -13.88 -2.96 -0.44
CA TYR A 93 -14.77 -3.14 -1.58
C TYR A 93 -13.99 -2.84 -2.85
N ASN A 94 -13.92 -3.79 -3.76
CA ASN A 94 -13.22 -3.64 -5.04
C ASN A 94 -13.96 -4.39 -6.15
N TYR A 95 -13.61 -4.13 -7.40
CA TYR A 95 -14.26 -4.75 -8.56
C TYR A 95 -13.25 -5.58 -9.36
N SER A 96 -13.55 -6.86 -9.57
CA SER A 96 -12.70 -7.77 -10.33
C SER A 96 -13.48 -8.42 -11.48
N ALA A 97 -12.84 -9.32 -12.22
CA ALA A 97 -13.51 -10.16 -13.22
C ALA A 97 -14.67 -11.01 -12.64
N HIS A 98 -14.75 -11.15 -11.31
CA HIS A 98 -15.83 -11.84 -10.61
C HIS A 98 -16.91 -10.87 -10.07
N GLY A 99 -16.90 -9.61 -10.51
CA GLY A 99 -17.77 -8.55 -10.01
C GLY A 99 -17.24 -7.91 -8.71
N VAL A 100 -18.14 -7.32 -7.93
CA VAL A 100 -17.77 -6.68 -6.66
C VAL A 100 -17.31 -7.72 -5.63
N GLN A 101 -16.11 -7.50 -5.09
CA GLN A 101 -15.51 -8.28 -4.02
C GLN A 101 -15.51 -7.49 -2.71
N ARG A 102 -15.39 -8.21 -1.59
CA ARG A 102 -15.36 -7.67 -0.22
C ARG A 102 -14.22 -8.33 0.54
N ASP A 103 -13.02 -7.83 0.28
CA ASP A 103 -11.81 -8.48 0.74
C ASP A 103 -11.49 -8.07 2.18
N ARG A 104 -11.02 -9.06 2.95
CA ARG A 104 -10.50 -8.89 4.32
C ARG A 104 -9.00 -9.16 4.42
N GLU A 105 -8.39 -9.50 3.29
CA GLU A 105 -6.97 -9.77 3.14
C GLU A 105 -6.51 -9.32 1.74
N GLY A 106 -5.20 -9.21 1.55
CA GLY A 106 -4.58 -8.87 0.27
C GLY A 106 -4.36 -7.38 0.06
N TRP A 107 -4.77 -6.51 0.98
CA TRP A 107 -4.54 -5.07 0.90
C TRP A 107 -3.53 -4.55 1.93
N GLU A 108 -2.71 -5.44 2.49
CA GLU A 108 -1.77 -5.12 3.56
C GLU A 108 -0.61 -4.23 3.11
N GLU A 109 -0.26 -4.22 1.82
CA GLU A 109 0.78 -3.34 1.24
C GLU A 109 0.15 -2.36 0.24
N SER A 110 -0.79 -1.55 0.72
CA SER A 110 -1.51 -0.59 -0.10
C SER A 110 -1.05 0.84 0.13
N ILE A 111 -1.17 1.67 -0.89
CA ILE A 111 -1.19 3.13 -0.71
C ILE A 111 -2.61 3.50 -0.26
N SER A 112 -2.73 4.28 0.82
CA SER A 112 -4.01 4.76 1.36
C SER A 112 -4.17 6.26 1.16
N ILE A 113 -5.32 6.64 0.62
CA ILE A 113 -5.72 8.04 0.46
C ILE A 113 -7.05 8.22 1.21
N PRO A 114 -7.06 8.87 2.39
CA PRO A 114 -8.28 9.11 3.14
C PRO A 114 -9.27 9.93 2.33
N LEU A 115 -10.50 9.43 2.18
CA LEU A 115 -11.56 10.12 1.43
C LEU A 115 -12.44 10.99 2.33
N LEU A 116 -12.47 10.68 3.63
CA LEU A 116 -13.16 11.51 4.62
C LEU A 116 -12.18 12.39 5.37
N GLN A 117 -12.54 13.68 5.48
CA GLN A 117 -11.80 14.60 6.32
C GLN A 117 -12.11 14.38 7.81
N PRO A 118 -11.21 14.78 8.73
CA PRO A 118 -11.40 14.60 10.18
C PRO A 118 -12.65 15.29 10.79
N ASN A 119 -13.35 16.15 10.05
CA ASN A 119 -14.60 16.78 10.49
C ASN A 119 -15.86 16.05 9.95
N MET A 120 -15.69 15.01 9.14
CA MET A 120 -16.79 14.28 8.47
C MET A 120 -17.15 12.96 9.17
N TYR A 121 -16.76 12.76 10.43
CA TYR A 121 -17.07 11.52 11.15
C TYR A 121 -18.57 11.21 11.26
N GLY A 122 -19.43 12.24 11.23
CA GLY A 122 -20.89 12.08 11.25
C GLY A 122 -21.48 11.37 10.04
N ILE A 123 -20.72 11.19 8.96
CA ILE A 123 -21.17 10.45 7.76
C ILE A 123 -20.58 9.03 7.66
N MET A 124 -19.79 8.59 8.66
CA MET A 124 -19.19 7.24 8.65
C MET A 124 -20.24 6.13 8.63
N GLU A 125 -21.35 6.29 9.35
CA GLU A 125 -22.44 5.30 9.31
C GLU A 125 -23.10 5.23 7.92
N GLN A 126 -23.23 6.37 7.25
CA GLN A 126 -23.79 6.45 5.90
C GLN A 126 -22.83 5.88 4.86
N TRP A 127 -21.53 6.05 5.07
CA TRP A 127 -20.48 5.48 4.23
C TRP A 127 -20.57 3.96 4.14
N ASP A 128 -20.59 3.29 5.29
CA ASP A 128 -20.68 1.82 5.34
C ASP A 128 -21.99 1.32 4.73
N LYS A 129 -23.10 2.01 5.03
CA LYS A 129 -24.40 1.70 4.45
C LYS A 129 -24.37 1.79 2.93
N TYR A 130 -23.87 2.89 2.37
CA TYR A 130 -23.84 3.08 0.93
C TYR A 130 -22.91 2.08 0.23
N LEU A 131 -21.73 1.78 0.80
CA LEU A 131 -20.87 0.73 0.25
C LEU A 131 -21.59 -0.61 0.18
N GLU A 132 -22.31 -0.98 1.24
CA GLU A 132 -23.09 -2.22 1.26
C GLU A 132 -24.21 -2.21 0.21
N ASP A 133 -25.04 -1.16 0.19
CA ASP A 133 -26.15 -1.00 -0.75
C ASP A 133 -25.65 -1.02 -2.21
N PHE A 134 -24.59 -0.29 -2.54
CA PHE A 134 -24.03 -0.27 -3.89
C PHE A 134 -23.38 -1.60 -4.27
N SER A 135 -22.69 -2.27 -3.34
CA SER A 135 -22.01 -3.55 -3.62
C SER A 135 -22.96 -4.71 -3.92
N THR A 136 -24.21 -4.64 -3.43
CA THR A 136 -25.24 -5.65 -3.69
C THR A 136 -26.12 -5.33 -4.90
N SER A 137 -25.95 -4.15 -5.51
CA SER A 137 -26.71 -3.74 -6.68
C SER A 137 -26.32 -4.55 -7.91
N GLY A 138 -27.33 -4.98 -8.69
CA GLY A 138 -27.13 -5.66 -9.97
C GLY A 138 -26.44 -4.81 -11.05
N ALA A 139 -26.19 -3.53 -10.79
CA ALA A 139 -25.42 -2.66 -11.67
C ALA A 139 -23.95 -3.09 -11.83
N TRP A 140 -23.45 -3.95 -10.93
CA TRP A 140 -22.05 -4.37 -10.88
C TRP A 140 -21.86 -5.86 -11.16
N LEU A 141 -22.77 -6.48 -11.91
CA LEU A 141 -22.56 -7.84 -12.39
C LEU A 141 -21.36 -7.88 -13.35
N PRO A 142 -20.52 -8.94 -13.32
CA PRO A 142 -19.46 -9.11 -14.30
C PRO A 142 -20.06 -9.20 -15.71
N HIS A 143 -19.42 -8.52 -16.67
CA HIS A 143 -19.80 -8.54 -18.08
C HIS A 143 -19.34 -9.82 -18.79
#